data_AF-A0A8J3C7I8-F1
#
_entry.id   AF-A0A8J3C7I8-F1
#
_cell.length_a   1.000
_cell.length_b   1.000
_cell.length_c   1.000
_cell.angle_alpha   90.00
_cell.angle_beta   90.00
_cell.angle_gamma   90.00
#
_symmetry.space_group_name_H-M   'P 1'
#
loop_
_entity.id
_entity.type
_entity.pdbx_description
1 polymer ?
#
loop_
_entity_poly.entity_id
_entity_poly.type
_entity_poly.pdbx_seq_one_letter_code
_entity_poly.pdbx_strand_id
1 'polypeptide(L)' 'MTEVEIYEAHAELHNLRVDLAGLRDWAEHALNAEHDRQYIAEHLAASLTALVNGDPPPRHPF' A
#
# COMPACT_ATOMS: atom_id res chain seq x y z
N MET A 1 -27.13 2.97 -5.97
CA MET A 1 -25.99 3.53 -6.70
C MET A 1 -26.32 4.95 -7.12
N THR A 2 -26.03 5.89 -6.23
CA THR A 2 -26.18 7.33 -6.43
C THR A 2 -24.88 7.90 -7.03
N GLU A 3 -24.95 9.12 -7.57
CA GLU A 3 -23.77 9.81 -8.12
C GLU A 3 -22.68 10.02 -7.05
N VAL A 4 -23.08 10.24 -5.79
CA VAL A 4 -22.17 10.38 -4.64
C VAL A 4 -21.40 9.08 -4.38
N GLU A 5 -22.09 7.93 -4.37
CA GLU A 5 -21.48 6.61 -4.17
C GLU A 5 -20.45 6.29 -5.27
N ILE A 6 -20.66 6.79 -6.50
CA ILE A 6 -19.71 6.62 -7.61
C ILE A 6 -18.47 7.50 -7.42
N TYR A 7 -18.63 8.74 -6.97
CA TYR A 7 -17.50 9.62 -6.67
C TYR A 7 -16.65 9.11 -5.51
N GLU A 8 -17.30 8.62 -4.45
CA GLU A 8 -16.62 8.01 -3.30
C GLU A 8 -15.83 6.77 -3.72
N ALA A 9 -16.43 5.85 -4.49
CA ALA A 9 -15.73 4.69 -5.02
C ALA A 9 -14.53 5.08 -5.92
N HIS A 10 -14.65 6.15 -6.71
CA HIS A 10 -13.53 6.66 -7.50
C HIS A 10 -12.40 7.22 -6.64
N ALA A 11 -12.74 7.95 -5.58
CA ALA A 11 -11.75 8.48 -4.64
C ALA A 11 -11.03 7.34 -3.90
N GLU A 12 -11.76 6.32 -3.45
CA GLU A 12 -11.19 5.13 -2.82
C GLU A 12 -10.23 4.39 -3.76
N LEU A 13 -10.63 4.17 -5.02
CA LEU A 13 -9.75 3.56 -6.03
C LEU A 13 -8.50 4.39 -6.31
N HIS A 14 -8.64 5.72 -6.34
CA HIS A 14 -7.49 6.61 -6.51
C HIS A 14 -6.52 6.50 -5.33
N ASN A 15 -7.04 6.52 -4.10
CA ASN A 15 -6.24 6.41 -2.88
C ASN A 15 -5.50 5.07 -2.82
N LEU A 16 -6.19 3.95 -3.08
CA LEU A 16 -5.58 2.62 -3.15
C LEU A 16 -4.45 2.55 -4.17
N ARG A 17 -4.62 3.21 -5.33
CA ARG A 17 -3.57 3.28 -6.35
C ARG A 17 -2.37 4.08 -5.88
N VAL A 18 -2.57 5.17 -5.14
CA VAL A 18 -1.49 5.97 -4.56
C VAL A 18 -0.73 5.16 -3.51
N ASP A 19 -1.44 4.46 -2.62
CA ASP A 19 -0.83 3.65 -1.56
C ASP A 19 -0.02 2.49 -2.15
N LEU A 20 -0.52 1.81 -3.17
CA LEU A 20 0.21 0.76 -3.88
C LEU A 20 1.47 1.29 -4.59
N ALA A 21 1.40 2.50 -5.16
CA ALA A 21 2.57 3.14 -5.75
C ALA A 21 3.64 3.44 -4.68
N GLY A 22 3.23 3.97 -3.53
CA GLY A 22 4.13 4.21 -2.39
C GLY A 22 4.79 2.93 -1.87
N LEU A 23 4.03 1.83 -1.81
CA LEU A 23 4.55 0.53 -1.38
C LEU A 23 5.61 -0.03 -2.34
N ARG A 24 5.35 0.08 -3.65
CA ARG A 24 6.30 -0.34 -4.68
C ARG A 24 7.57 0.48 -4.59
N ASP A 25 7.44 1.81 -4.53
CA ASP A 25 8.58 2.70 -4.50
C ASP A 25 9.42 2.47 -3.22
N TRP A 26 8.78 2.22 -2.06
CA TRP A 26 9.48 1.81 -0.84
C TRP A 26 10.24 0.49 -1.02
N ALA A 27 9.60 -0.54 -1.58
CA ALA A 27 10.23 -1.84 -1.77
C ALA A 27 11.43 -1.77 -2.73
N GLU A 28 11.34 -0.97 -3.79
CA GLU A 28 12.47 -0.71 -4.69
C GLU A 28 13.64 -0.06 -3.96
N HIS A 29 13.39 0.97 -3.13
CA HIS A 29 14.44 1.59 -2.30
C HIS A 29 15.02 0.60 -1.29
N ALA A 30 14.18 -0.20 -0.64
CA ALA A 30 14.61 -1.16 0.37
C ALA A 30 15.51 -2.25 -0.24
N LEU A 31 15.16 -2.73 -1.44
CA LEU A 31 15.98 -3.69 -2.19
C LEU A 31 17.33 -3.09 -2.62
N ASN A 32 17.34 -1.82 -3.04
CA ASN A 32 18.56 -1.14 -3.45
C ASN A 32 19.51 -0.83 -2.27
N ALA A 33 18.97 -0.67 -1.06
CA ALA A 33 19.73 -0.46 0.16
C ALA A 33 20.19 -1.77 0.84
N GLU A 34 20.09 -2.91 0.16
CA GLU A 34 20.48 -4.24 0.64
C GLU A 34 19.77 -4.67 1.94
N HIS A 35 18.55 -4.19 2.18
CA HIS A 35 17.76 -4.66 3.32
C HIS A 35 17.35 -6.14 3.15
N ASP A 36 17.05 -6.79 4.28
CA ASP A 36 16.64 -8.18 4.32
C ASP A 36 15.38 -8.42 3.45
N ARG A 37 15.52 -9.29 2.45
CA ARG A 37 14.45 -9.64 1.52
C ARG A 37 13.27 -10.32 2.20
N GLN A 38 13.52 -11.08 3.27
CA GLN A 38 12.45 -11.70 4.05
C GLN A 38 11.62 -10.62 4.73
N TYR A 39 12.28 -9.64 5.35
CA TYR A 39 11.63 -8.50 5.98
C TYR A 39 10.79 -7.69 4.98
N ILE A 40 11.34 -7.41 3.79
CA ILE A 40 10.61 -6.70 2.73
C ILE A 40 9.34 -7.47 2.35
N ALA A 41 9.44 -8.79 2.17
CA ALA A 41 8.29 -9.63 1.81
C ALA A 41 7.21 -9.65 2.91
N GLU A 42 7.62 -9.76 4.18
CA GLU A 42 6.71 -9.73 5.33
C GLU A 42 5.99 -8.38 5.43
N HIS A 43 6.71 -7.28 5.24
CA HIS A 43 6.13 -5.94 5.26
C HIS A 43 5.14 -5.73 4.09
N LEU A 44 5.50 -6.15 2.88
CA LEU A 44 4.59 -6.10 1.72
C LEU A 44 3.32 -6.90 1.96
N ALA A 45 3.42 -8.11 2.52
CA ALA A 45 2.26 -8.95 2.82
C ALA A 45 1.34 -8.31 3.87
N ALA A 46 1.90 -7.74 4.94
CA ALA A 46 1.15 -7.05 5.98
C ALA A 46 0.44 -5.80 5.43
N SER A 47 1.14 -4.99 4.63
CA SER A 47 0.58 -3.79 4.00
C SER A 47 -0.52 -4.11 3.00
N LEU A 48 -0.36 -5.15 2.17
CA LEU A 48 -1.42 -5.59 1.26
C LEU A 48 -2.66 -6.07 2.01
N THR A 49 -2.46 -6.80 3.13
CA THR A 49 -3.56 -7.26 3.98
C THR A 49 -4.32 -6.07 4.57
N ALA A 50 -3.61 -5.04 5.06
CA ALA A 50 -4.22 -3.83 5.59
C ALA A 50 -5.04 -3.10 4.51
N LEU A 51 -4.46 -2.92 3.31
CA LEU A 51 -5.15 -2.26 2.18
C LEU A 51 -6.42 -2.98 1.75
N VAL A 52 -6.42 -4.32 1.71
CA VAL A 52 -7.61 -5.11 1.38
C VAL A 52 -8.72 -4.94 2.43
N ASN A 53 -8.36 -4.75 3.70
CA ASN A 53 -9.31 -4.56 4.79
C ASN A 53 -9.74 -3.10 4.99
N GLY A 54 -9.14 -2.15 4.26
CA GLY A 54 -9.34 -0.71 4.49
C GLY A 54 -8.65 -0.18 5.75
N ASP A 55 -7.72 -0.95 6.31
CA ASP A 55 -6.91 -0.56 7.47
C ASP A 55 -5.69 0.25 7.03
N PRO A 56 -5.16 1.14 7.88
CA PRO A 56 -3.92 1.84 7.58
C PRO A 56 -2.75 0.83 7.46
N PRO A 57 -1.89 0.96 6.43
CA PRO A 57 -0.73 0.10 6.30
C PRO A 57 0.24 0.27 7.48
N PRO A 58 1.00 -0.78 7.84
CA PRO A 58 2.03 -0.68 8.86
C PRO A 58 3.02 0.42 8.49
N ARG A 59 3.49 1.17 9.50
CA ARG A 59 4.44 2.28 9.28
C ARG A 59 5.70 1.77 8.60
N HIS A 60 6.14 2.51 7.60
CA HIS A 60 7.42 2.24 6.95
C HIS A 60 8.53 2.40 8.01
N PRO A 61 9.34 1.36 8.21
CA PRO A 61 10.34 1.32 9.27
C PRO A 61 11.59 2.14 8.94
N PHE A 62 11.81 2.45 7.66
CA PHE A 62 12.95 3.21 7.11
C PHE A 62 12.46 4.03 5.91
#